data_AF-A0A2L0N7I7-F1
#
_entry.id   AF-A0A2L0N7I7-F1
#
_cell.length_a   1.000
_cell.length_b   1.000
_cell.length_c   1.000
_cell.angle_alpha   90.00
_cell.angle_beta   90.00
_cell.angle_gamma   90.00
#
_symmetry.space_group_name_H-M   'P 1'
#
loop_
_entity.id
_entity.type
_entity.pdbx_description
1 polymer ?
#
loop_
_entity_poly.entity_id
_entity_poly.type
_entity_poly.pdbx_seq_one_letter_code
_entity_poly.pdbx_strand_id
1 'polypeptide(L)'
;MLFLDGRFLAVPDAYWPHACVALEIDSRAWHLSPAGHERSLARANRLTAAGLPVVRTTPVRLRRDPASVLQELAALLATGPHGPHARLSWRRAR
;
A
#
# COMPACT_ATOMS: atom_id res chain seq x y z
N MET A 1 0.04 -2.11 -10.28
CA MET A 1 -1.10 -3.05 -10.16
C MET A 1 -0.59 -4.34 -9.55
N LEU A 2 -1.27 -4.84 -8.53
CA LEU A 2 -0.95 -6.08 -7.82
C LEU A 2 -2.04 -7.13 -8.07
N PHE A 3 -1.61 -8.38 -8.19
CA PHE A 3 -2.49 -9.53 -8.38
C PHE A 3 -2.09 -10.65 -7.42
N LEU A 4 -3.06 -11.23 -6.71
CA LEU A 4 -2.87 -12.41 -5.87
C LEU A 4 -3.45 -13.62 -6.62
N ASP A 5 -2.61 -14.61 -6.92
CA ASP A 5 -3.00 -15.79 -7.72
C ASP A 5 -3.71 -15.41 -9.03
N GLY A 6 -3.19 -14.37 -9.71
CA GLY A 6 -3.76 -13.85 -10.95
C GLY A 6 -5.02 -12.98 -10.81
N ARG A 7 -5.58 -12.83 -9.60
CA ARG A 7 -6.75 -11.97 -9.34
C ARG A 7 -6.34 -10.58 -8.91
N PHE A 8 -6.99 -9.55 -9.47
CA PHE A 8 -6.70 -8.16 -9.12
C PHE A 8 -6.85 -7.92 -7.61
N LEU A 9 -5.79 -7.41 -7.00
CA LEU A 9 -5.75 -7.09 -5.58
C LEU A 9 -5.93 -5.59 -5.35
N ALA A 10 -4.97 -4.78 -5.84
CA ALA A 10 -4.97 -3.33 -5.65
C ALA A 10 -4.02 -2.62 -6.64
N VAL A 11 -4.09 -1.29 -6.66
CA VAL A 11 -3.08 -0.41 -7.26
C VAL A 11 -2.60 0.54 -6.16
N PRO A 12 -1.55 0.17 -5.40
CA PRO A 12 -0.95 1.08 -4.44
C PRO A 12 -0.13 2.17 -5.15
N ASP A 13 0.14 3.27 -4.46
CA ASP A 13 0.96 4.36 -4.98
C ASP A 13 2.41 3.91 -5.23
N ALA A 14 2.94 3.03 -4.37
CA ALA A 14 4.21 2.35 -4.61
C ALA A 14 4.20 0.92 -4.07
N TYR A 15 5.06 0.09 -4.66
CA TYR A 15 5.25 -1.31 -4.29
C TYR A 15 6.71 -1.72 -4.50
N TRP A 16 7.31 -2.37 -3.51
CA TRP A 16 8.66 -2.95 -3.56
C TRP A 16 8.55 -4.48 -3.62
N PRO A 17 8.74 -5.09 -4.80
CA PRO A 17 8.54 -6.53 -4.97
C PRO A 17 9.43 -7.38 -4.06
N HIS A 18 10.73 -7.02 -3.94
CA HIS A 18 11.72 -7.80 -3.20
C HIS A 18 11.38 -8.02 -1.71
N ALA A 19 10.70 -7.06 -1.09
CA ALA A 19 10.30 -7.12 0.31
C ALA A 19 8.80 -7.39 0.48
N CYS A 20 8.03 -7.40 -0.60
CA CYS A 20 6.57 -7.52 -0.57
C CYS A 20 5.90 -6.42 0.30
N VAL A 21 6.28 -5.16 0.08
CA VAL A 21 5.76 -4.00 0.85
C VAL A 21 5.14 -2.99 -0.09
N ALA A 22 3.98 -2.44 0.29
CA ALA A 22 3.31 -1.35 -0.42
C ALA A 22 3.27 -0.05 0.39
N LEU A 23 3.08 1.07 -0.31
CA LEU A 23 2.82 2.39 0.25
C LEU A 23 1.53 2.95 -0.35
N GLU A 24 0.68 3.51 0.50
CA GLU A 24 -0.52 4.27 0.11
C GLU A 24 -0.44 5.68 0.74
N ILE A 25 -0.69 6.69 -0.07
CA ILE A 25 -0.77 8.10 0.29
C ILE A 25 -2.25 8.51 0.24
N ASP A 26 -2.93 8.36 1.37
CA ASP A 26 -4.33 8.68 1.54
C ASP A 26 -4.55 10.20 1.53
N SER A 27 -4.94 10.76 0.38
CA SER A 27 -5.22 12.18 0.26
C SER A 27 -6.66 12.51 0.68
N ARG A 28 -6.83 13.16 1.84
CA ARG A 28 -8.15 13.64 2.32
C ARG A 28 -8.90 14.52 1.30
N ALA A 29 -8.17 15.34 0.52
CA ALA A 29 -8.76 16.23 -0.49
C ALA A 29 -9.52 15.49 -1.61
N TRP A 30 -9.21 14.21 -1.84
CA TRP A 30 -9.84 13.37 -2.87
C TRP A 30 -10.86 12.36 -2.29
N HIS A 31 -11.01 12.34 -0.95
CA HIS A 31 -11.91 11.44 -0.22
C HIS A 31 -12.99 12.18 0.59
N LEU A 32 -13.31 13.43 0.22
CA LEU A 32 -14.38 14.20 0.88
C LEU A 32 -15.80 13.64 0.63
N SER A 33 -15.95 12.66 -0.26
CA SER A 33 -17.20 11.90 -0.42
C SER A 33 -17.20 10.62 0.42
N PRO A 34 -18.34 10.25 1.05
CA PRO A 34 -18.49 8.97 1.76
C PRO A 34 -18.07 7.76 0.91
N ALA A 35 -18.45 7.76 -0.38
CA ALA A 35 -18.06 6.71 -1.32
C ALA A 35 -16.54 6.62 -1.55
N GLY A 36 -15.83 7.75 -1.49
CA GLY A 36 -14.36 7.77 -1.55
C GLY A 36 -13.74 7.10 -0.33
N HIS A 37 -14.28 7.35 0.86
CA HIS A 37 -13.82 6.75 2.10
C HIS A 37 -14.06 5.23 2.14
N GLU A 38 -15.25 4.78 1.78
CA GLU A 38 -15.59 3.35 1.70
C GLU A 38 -14.66 2.59 0.74
N ARG A 39 -14.33 3.17 -0.42
CA ARG A 39 -13.38 2.57 -1.36
C ARG A 39 -11.98 2.42 -0.76
N SER A 40 -11.52 3.39 0.01
CA SER A 40 -10.21 3.32 0.68
C SER A 40 -10.20 2.25 1.78
N LEU A 41 -11.28 2.14 2.57
CA LEU A 41 -11.44 1.07 3.56
C LEU A 41 -11.50 -0.32 2.90
N ALA A 42 -12.30 -0.49 1.86
CA ALA A 42 -12.40 -1.76 1.13
C ALA A 42 -11.05 -2.17 0.50
N ARG A 43 -10.25 -1.21 0.03
CA ARG A 43 -8.88 -1.46 -0.43
C ARG A 43 -7.97 -1.89 0.72
N ALA A 44 -7.99 -1.16 1.83
CA ALA A 44 -7.20 -1.48 3.03
C ALA A 44 -7.48 -2.92 3.51
N ASN A 45 -8.76 -3.27 3.65
CA ASN A 45 -9.19 -4.59 4.09
C ASN A 45 -8.72 -5.70 3.15
N ARG A 46 -8.75 -5.48 1.82
CA ARG A 46 -8.24 -6.47 0.85
C ARG A 46 -6.73 -6.70 0.99
N LEU A 47 -5.95 -5.63 1.17
CA LEU A 47 -4.50 -5.72 1.33
C LEU A 47 -4.13 -6.42 2.65
N THR A 48 -4.81 -6.06 3.74
CA THR A 48 -4.65 -6.70 5.06
C THR A 48 -5.05 -8.16 5.02
N ALA A 49 -6.20 -8.51 4.42
CA ALA A 49 -6.66 -9.89 4.31
C ALA A 49 -5.71 -10.76 3.45
N ALA A 50 -5.03 -10.15 2.48
CA ALA A 50 -3.98 -10.81 1.71
C ALA A 50 -2.67 -10.99 2.50
N GLY A 51 -2.51 -10.38 3.67
CA GLY A 51 -1.26 -10.38 4.43
C GLY A 51 -0.17 -9.49 3.82
N LEU A 52 -0.53 -8.52 2.96
CA LEU A 52 0.41 -7.56 2.39
C LEU A 52 0.58 -6.38 3.37
N PRO A 53 1.77 -6.13 3.93
CA PRO A 53 2.01 -4.94 4.72
C PRO A 53 1.98 -3.69 3.85
N VAL A 54 1.31 -2.65 4.37
CA VAL A 54 1.12 -1.37 3.68
C VAL A 54 1.46 -0.24 4.65
N VAL A 55 2.47 0.56 4.33
CA VAL A 55 2.66 1.84 5.00
C VAL A 55 1.60 2.79 4.48
N ARG A 56 0.82 3.40 5.37
CA ARG A 56 -0.19 4.40 5.01
C ARG A 56 0.22 5.76 5.55
N THR A 57 0.17 6.77 4.69
CA THR A 57 0.44 8.15 5.08
C THR A 57 -0.58 9.09 4.44
N THR A 58 -0.54 10.36 4.80
CA THR A 58 -1.28 11.42 4.10
C THR A 58 -0.29 12.38 3.44
N PRO A 59 -0.69 13.14 2.40
CA PRO A 59 0.18 14.16 1.83
C PRO A 59 0.67 15.18 2.87
N VAL A 60 -0.17 15.50 3.86
CA VAL A 60 0.19 16.42 4.96
C VAL A 60 1.25 15.81 5.86
N ARG A 61 1.08 14.55 6.29
CA ARG A 61 2.08 13.85 7.11
C ARG A 61 3.40 13.70 6.36
N LEU A 62 3.35 13.24 5.12
CA LEU A 62 4.54 13.02 4.30
C LEU A 62 5.36 14.30 4.09
N ARG A 63 4.71 15.46 3.94
CA ARG A 63 5.42 16.75 3.84
C ARG A 63 5.93 17.27 5.18
N ARG A 64 5.16 17.10 6.25
CA ARG A 64 5.50 17.60 7.59
C ARG A 64 6.61 16.79 8.25
N ASP A 65 6.57 15.48 8.07
CA ASP A 65 7.45 14.52 8.73
C ASP A 65 7.77 13.33 7.79
N PRO A 66 8.55 13.59 6.73
CA PRO A 66 8.96 12.53 5.80
C PRO A 66 9.85 11.49 6.47
N ALA A 67 10.66 11.89 7.46
CA ALA A 67 11.62 11.01 8.12
C ALA A 67 10.91 9.85 8.85
N SER A 68 9.85 10.14 9.61
CA SER A 68 9.06 9.10 10.27
C SER A 68 8.43 8.12 9.27
N VAL A 69 7.88 8.61 8.16
CA VAL A 69 7.29 7.75 7.12
C VAL A 69 8.35 6.86 6.46
N LEU A 70 9.53 7.43 6.15
CA LEU A 70 10.64 6.69 5.58
C LEU A 70 11.19 5.65 6.56
N GLN A 71 11.21 5.94 7.86
CA GLN A 71 11.64 4.99 8.89
C GLN A 71 10.69 3.80 9.00
N GLU A 72 9.37 4.03 8.99
CA GLU A 72 8.35 2.96 8.96
C GLU A 72 8.52 2.09 7.72
N LEU A 73 8.70 2.72 6.55
CA LEU A 73 8.92 2.00 5.29
C LEU A 73 10.22 1.20 5.33
N ALA A 74 11.33 1.80 5.76
CA ALA A 74 12.62 1.14 5.84
C ALA A 74 12.60 -0.07 6.80
N ALA A 75 11.91 0.03 7.94
CA ALA A 75 11.76 -1.08 8.87
C ALA A 75 11.03 -2.28 8.24
N LEU A 76 9.96 -2.03 7.48
CA LEU A 76 9.27 -3.10 6.76
C LEU A 76 10.10 -3.66 5.61
N LEU A 77 10.79 -2.81 4.84
CA LEU A 77 11.65 -3.26 3.75
C LEU A 77 12.79 -4.15 4.27
N ALA A 78 13.39 -3.82 5.42
CA ALA A 78 14.49 -4.56 6.01
C ALA A 78 14.11 -5.94 6.58
N THR A 79 12.82 -6.17 6.85
CA THR A 79 12.30 -7.41 7.48
C THR A 79 11.52 -8.31 6.51
N GLY A 80 11.38 -7.90 5.25
CA GLY A 80 10.75 -8.72 4.21
C GLY A 80 11.64 -9.89 3.73
N PRO A 81 11.17 -10.72 2.79
CA PRO A 81 9.87 -10.63 2.14
C PRO A 81 8.71 -11.00 3.06
N HIS A 82 7.69 -10.13 3.10
CA HIS A 82 6.45 -10.36 3.85
C HIS A 82 5.39 -11.09 3.02
N GLY A 83 4.31 -11.48 3.68
CA GLY A 83 3.04 -11.83 3.03
C GLY A 83 3.18 -12.84 1.88
N PRO A 84 2.21 -12.88 0.95
CA PRO A 84 2.13 -13.92 -0.07
C PRO A 84 3.09 -13.63 -1.23
N HIS A 85 4.36 -13.33 -0.94
CA HIS A 85 5.39 -12.91 -1.89
C HIS A 85 5.46 -13.81 -3.14
N ALA A 86 5.42 -15.14 -2.96
CA ALA A 86 5.45 -16.11 -4.07
C ALA A 86 4.17 -16.15 -4.92
N ARG A 87 3.04 -15.67 -4.38
CA ARG A 87 1.71 -15.67 -5.03
C ARG A 87 1.34 -14.30 -5.60
N LEU A 88 2.11 -13.28 -5.27
CA LEU A 88 1.92 -11.93 -5.77
C LEU A 88 2.64 -11.75 -7.11
N SER A 89 1.88 -11.32 -8.11
CA SER A 89 2.45 -10.76 -9.34
C SER A 89 2.09 -9.28 -9.44
N TRP A 90 2.92 -8.52 -10.16
CA TRP A 90 2.76 -7.08 -10.27
C TRP A 90 3.05 -6.61 -11.69
N ARG A 91 2.39 -5.51 -12.06
CA ARG A 91 2.57 -4.81 -13.33
C ARG A 91 2.58 -3.31 -13.06
N ARG A 92 3.48 -2.56 -13.71
CA ARG A 92 3.40 -1.08 -13.68
C ARG A 92 2.04 -0.65 -14.25
N ALA A 93 1.38 0.29 -13.58
CA ALA A 93 0.25 0.97 -14.20
C ALA A 93 0.79 1.80 -15.38
N ARG A 94 0.10 1.79 -16.52
CA ARG A 94 0.44 2.63 -17.67
C ARG A 94 0.02 4.07 -17.40
#